data_AF-A0A067EHD7-F1
#
_entry.id   AF-A0A067EHD7-F1
#
_cell.length_a   1.000
_cell.length_b   1.000
_cell.length_c   1.000
_cell.angle_alpha   90.00
_cell.angle_beta   90.00
_cell.angle_gamma   90.00
#
_symmetry.space_group_name_H-M   'P 1'
#
loop_
_entity.id
_entity.type
_entity.pdbx_description
1 polymer ?
#
loop_
_entity_poly.entity_id
_entity_poly.type
_entity_poly.pdbx_seq_one_letter_code
_entity_poly.pdbx_strand_id
1 'polypeptide(L)'
;MASGLRRFVGSLSRRNLSTACANKQLIQQHDGGVGSGKSLNLYSAINQALHIALETDPRAYVFGEDVGFGGVFRCTTGLADRFGKSRVFNTPLCEQGIVGFAIGLAAMGNRAIAEIQFADYIFPAFDQIVNEAAKFRYRSGNQFNCGGLTVRAPYGAVGHGGHYHSQSPEAFFCHVPGLKVVIPRSPRQAKGLLLSCIRDPNPVVFFEPKWLYRLSVEEVPEDDYMLPLSEAEVIREGSDITLVGWGAQLSIMEQACLDAEKVCDSFSLLENVFF
;
A
#
# COMPACT_ATOMS: atom_id res chain seq x y z
N MET A 1 -42.56 33.71 -35.94
CA MET A 1 -41.18 34.22 -35.80
C MET A 1 -40.85 34.24 -34.31
N ALA A 2 -40.18 33.22 -33.80
CA ALA A 2 -39.77 33.14 -32.40
C ALA A 2 -38.27 33.42 -32.32
N SER A 3 -37.89 34.56 -31.75
CA SER A 3 -36.51 34.90 -31.43
C SER A 3 -36.35 34.99 -29.92
N GLY A 4 -35.34 34.31 -29.39
CA GLY A 4 -34.91 34.51 -28.01
C GLY A 4 -34.52 33.22 -27.31
N LEU A 5 -33.30 32.73 -27.54
CA LEU A 5 -32.52 32.05 -26.51
C LEU A 5 -31.04 32.09 -26.94
N ARG A 6 -30.25 33.02 -26.38
CA ARG A 6 -28.79 33.04 -26.52
C ARG A 6 -28.17 32.12 -25.46
N ARG A 7 -27.25 31.28 -25.93
CA ARG A 7 -26.42 30.34 -25.19
C ARG A 7 -25.60 31.02 -24.09
N PHE A 8 -25.60 30.44 -22.89
CA PHE A 8 -24.53 30.58 -21.90
C PHE A 8 -23.69 29.29 -21.96
N VAL A 9 -22.49 29.38 -22.55
CA VAL A 9 -21.44 28.36 -22.41
C VAL A 9 -20.42 28.98 -21.45
N GLY A 10 -20.47 28.55 -20.19
CA GLY A 10 -19.48 28.91 -19.18
C GLY A 10 -18.24 28.03 -19.31
N SER A 11 -17.11 28.66 -19.59
CA SER A 11 -15.76 28.10 -19.57
C SER A 11 -15.40 27.63 -18.15
N LEU A 12 -15.25 26.32 -17.95
CA LEU A 12 -14.63 25.74 -16.75
C LEU A 12 -13.12 25.69 -16.97
N SER A 13 -12.43 26.66 -16.36
CA SER A 13 -10.97 26.76 -16.33
C SER A 13 -10.38 25.63 -15.48
N ARG A 14 -9.40 24.91 -16.05
CA ARG A 14 -8.58 23.91 -15.34
C ARG A 14 -7.79 24.60 -14.23
N ARG A 15 -8.19 24.40 -12.97
CA ARG A 15 -7.36 24.76 -11.81
C ARG A 15 -6.41 23.59 -11.51
N ASN A 16 -5.11 23.89 -11.56
CA ASN A 16 -4.05 23.02 -11.06
C ASN A 16 -4.27 22.78 -9.56
N LEU A 17 -4.38 21.51 -9.17
CA LEU A 17 -4.35 21.08 -7.77
C LEU A 17 -2.88 21.05 -7.33
N SER A 18 -2.40 22.15 -6.73
CA SER A 18 -1.17 22.12 -5.92
C SER A 18 -1.59 21.96 -4.46
N THR A 19 -1.42 20.75 -3.93
CA THR A 19 -1.50 20.45 -2.49
C THR A 19 -0.28 21.02 -1.78
N ALA A 20 -0.34 22.32 -1.46
CA ALA A 20 0.67 22.98 -0.64
C ALA A 20 -0.02 23.85 0.41
N CYS A 21 -0.63 23.19 1.40
CA CYS A 21 -0.83 23.81 2.71
C CYS A 21 -0.84 22.71 3.78
N ALA A 22 0.34 22.28 4.19
CA ALA A 22 0.53 21.48 5.40
C ALA A 22 1.22 22.35 6.45
N ASN A 23 0.65 22.34 7.65
CA ASN A 23 1.11 23.05 8.84
C ASN A 23 2.60 22.81 9.11
N LYS A 24 3.38 23.89 9.24
CA LYS A 24 4.82 23.86 9.55
C LYS A 24 5.15 23.53 11.02
N GLN A 25 4.20 23.10 11.85
CA GLN A 25 4.37 23.09 13.31
C GLN A 25 4.38 21.73 14.01
N LEU A 26 4.30 20.60 13.30
CA LEU A 26 4.37 19.26 13.93
C LEU A 26 5.57 18.41 13.49
N ILE A 27 6.55 18.98 12.77
CA ILE A 27 7.81 18.30 12.45
C ILE A 27 8.92 18.85 13.35
N GLN A 28 8.86 18.53 14.64
CA GLN A 28 10.03 18.58 15.52
C GLN A 28 9.97 17.38 16.47
N GLN A 29 10.66 16.31 16.07
CA GLN A 29 11.64 15.57 16.89
C GLN A 29 11.89 14.19 16.28
N HIS A 30 12.79 14.15 15.30
CA HIS A 30 13.80 13.08 15.17
C HIS A 30 14.88 13.62 14.23
N ASP A 31 15.83 14.35 14.80
CA ASP A 31 16.96 14.93 14.09
C ASP A 31 18.02 13.84 13.89
N GLY A 32 17.80 13.01 12.88
CA GLY A 32 18.76 12.06 12.34
C GLY A 32 18.77 12.25 10.83
N GLY A 33 19.79 12.96 10.34
CA GLY A 33 20.04 13.36 8.94
C GLY A 33 19.09 12.81 7.89
N VAL A 34 18.06 13.60 7.53
CA VAL A 34 17.15 13.27 6.42
C VAL A 34 17.91 13.48 5.11
N GLY A 35 18.25 12.40 4.41
CA GLY A 35 18.80 12.47 3.05
C GLY A 35 17.85 13.18 2.09
N SER A 36 18.37 13.67 0.96
CA SER A 36 17.56 14.38 -0.04
C SER A 36 16.41 13.50 -0.54
N GLY A 37 15.16 13.93 -0.34
CA GLY A 37 14.00 13.25 -0.91
C GLY A 37 13.96 13.35 -2.44
N LYS A 38 13.23 12.42 -3.06
CA LYS A 38 12.83 12.51 -4.47
C LYS A 38 11.32 12.56 -4.58
N SER A 39 10.84 13.39 -5.51
CA SER A 39 9.43 13.39 -5.91
C SER A 39 9.07 12.06 -6.59
N LEU A 40 8.33 11.21 -5.89
CA LEU A 40 7.91 9.89 -6.35
C LEU A 40 6.39 9.75 -6.31
N ASN A 41 5.86 9.03 -7.30
CA ASN A 41 4.51 8.49 -7.20
C ASN A 41 4.48 7.18 -6.40
N LEU A 42 3.28 6.69 -6.07
CA LEU A 42 3.12 5.54 -5.18
C LEU A 42 3.77 4.26 -5.73
N TYR A 43 3.61 3.93 -7.03
CA TYR A 43 4.24 2.71 -7.58
C TYR A 43 5.77 2.82 -7.57
N SER A 44 6.30 4.03 -7.76
CA SER A 44 7.75 4.29 -7.75
C SER A 44 8.32 4.20 -6.33
N ALA A 45 7.56 4.64 -5.32
CA ALA A 45 7.95 4.47 -3.92
C ALA A 45 7.93 3.00 -3.47
N ILE A 46 6.94 2.22 -3.93
CA ILE A 46 6.90 0.76 -3.75
C ILE A 46 8.11 0.11 -4.42
N ASN A 47 8.41 0.49 -5.67
CA ASN A 47 9.60 -0.01 -6.38
C ASN A 47 10.89 0.31 -5.62
N GLN A 48 11.02 1.52 -5.06
CA GLN A 48 12.17 1.90 -4.24
C GLN A 48 12.28 1.06 -2.95
N ALA A 49 11.16 0.77 -2.28
CA ALA A 49 11.14 -0.15 -1.14
C ALA A 49 11.61 -1.56 -1.51
N LEU A 50 11.16 -2.09 -2.64
CA LEU A 50 11.57 -3.41 -3.13
C LEU A 50 13.06 -3.45 -3.51
N HIS A 51 13.58 -2.37 -4.10
CA HIS A 51 15.02 -2.21 -4.33
C HIS A 51 15.82 -2.29 -3.03
N ILE A 52 15.42 -1.53 -2.01
CA ILE A 52 16.07 -1.53 -0.70
C ILE A 52 16.00 -2.92 -0.05
N ALA A 53 14.85 -3.58 -0.09
CA ALA A 53 14.68 -4.91 0.49
C ALA A 53 15.61 -5.95 -0.18
N LEU A 54 15.70 -5.95 -1.51
CA LEU A 54 16.55 -6.87 -2.26
C LEU A 54 18.05 -6.56 -2.08
N GLU A 55 18.42 -5.29 -1.93
CA GLU A 55 19.80 -4.86 -1.72
C GLU A 55 20.30 -5.13 -0.30
N THR A 56 19.44 -4.95 0.71
CA THR A 56 19.82 -5.06 2.13
C THR A 56 19.70 -6.48 2.70
N ASP A 57 18.84 -7.35 2.15
CA ASP A 57 18.73 -8.75 2.58
C ASP A 57 18.93 -9.69 1.38
N PRO A 58 20.03 -10.48 1.32
CA PRO A 58 20.25 -11.44 0.24
C PRO A 58 19.21 -12.57 0.21
N ARG A 59 18.42 -12.74 1.28
CA ARG A 59 17.34 -13.72 1.39
C ARG A 59 15.99 -13.18 0.93
N ALA A 60 15.94 -11.97 0.37
CA ALA A 60 14.70 -11.40 -0.18
C ALA A 60 14.43 -11.88 -1.62
N TYR A 61 13.18 -12.20 -1.90
CA TYR A 61 12.70 -12.67 -3.21
C TYR A 61 11.41 -11.94 -3.55
N VAL A 62 11.26 -11.55 -4.81
CA VAL A 62 10.04 -10.95 -5.35
C VAL A 62 9.52 -11.86 -6.47
N PHE A 63 8.28 -12.33 -6.34
CA PHE A 63 7.71 -13.24 -7.34
C PHE A 63 6.20 -13.11 -7.40
N GLY A 64 5.65 -13.51 -8.54
CA GLY A 64 4.23 -13.44 -8.85
C GLY A 64 4.03 -13.48 -10.36
N GLU A 65 2.82 -13.25 -10.82
CA GLU A 65 2.55 -13.14 -12.25
C GLU A 65 3.14 -11.86 -12.82
N ASP A 66 3.86 -11.96 -13.94
CA ASP A 66 4.34 -10.81 -14.73
C ASP A 66 5.33 -9.85 -14.04
N VAL A 67 5.80 -10.16 -12.83
CA VAL A 67 6.74 -9.30 -12.09
C VAL A 67 8.11 -9.17 -12.77
N GLY A 68 8.52 -10.14 -13.58
CA GLY A 68 9.86 -10.23 -14.16
C GLY A 68 10.18 -9.13 -15.18
N PHE A 69 9.19 -8.62 -15.91
CA PHE A 69 9.37 -7.47 -16.81
C PHE A 69 9.06 -6.13 -16.14
N GLY A 70 8.54 -6.16 -14.91
CA GLY A 70 8.22 -4.99 -14.10
C GLY A 70 6.81 -4.95 -13.54
N GLY A 71 5.98 -5.96 -13.81
CA GLY A 71 4.60 -6.03 -13.34
C GLY A 71 3.65 -5.13 -14.14
N VAL A 72 2.36 -5.47 -14.13
CA VAL A 72 1.33 -4.73 -14.89
C VAL A 72 1.15 -3.28 -14.42
N PHE A 73 1.52 -2.99 -13.17
CA PHE A 73 1.52 -1.64 -12.58
C PHE A 73 2.91 -0.97 -12.50
N ARG A 74 3.97 -1.61 -13.01
CA ARG A 74 5.37 -1.13 -12.97
C ARG A 74 6.03 -1.11 -11.59
N CYS A 75 5.43 -1.72 -10.57
CA CYS A 75 5.99 -1.75 -9.21
C CYS A 75 7.33 -2.50 -9.13
N THR A 76 7.64 -3.40 -10.07
CA THR A 76 8.86 -4.23 -10.05
C THR A 76 9.81 -3.93 -11.20
N THR A 77 9.60 -2.84 -11.94
CA THR A 77 10.46 -2.45 -13.08
C THR A 77 11.93 -2.35 -12.65
N GLY A 78 12.83 -2.94 -13.46
CA GLY A 78 14.28 -2.91 -13.25
C GLY A 78 14.81 -3.83 -12.14
N LEU A 79 13.95 -4.46 -11.33
CA LEU A 79 14.40 -5.33 -10.24
C LEU A 79 15.09 -6.60 -10.77
N ALA A 80 14.53 -7.26 -11.78
CA ALA A 80 15.10 -8.49 -12.35
C ALA A 80 16.44 -8.24 -13.05
N ASP A 81 16.60 -7.10 -13.73
CA ASP A 81 17.85 -6.72 -14.38
C ASP A 81 18.96 -6.47 -13.35
N ARG A 82 18.61 -5.84 -12.21
CA ARG A 82 19.58 -5.51 -11.15
C ARG A 82 19.94 -6.68 -10.25
N PHE A 83 18.96 -7.49 -9.84
CA PHE A 83 19.14 -8.52 -8.81
C PHE A 83 19.11 -9.96 -9.36
N GLY A 84 18.85 -10.12 -10.65
CA GLY A 84 18.84 -11.39 -11.34
C GLY A 84 17.51 -12.15 -11.24
N LYS A 85 17.27 -12.98 -12.26
CA LYS A 85 16.05 -13.80 -12.39
C LYS A 85 15.92 -14.91 -11.33
N SER A 86 16.94 -15.15 -10.52
CA SER A 86 16.86 -16.07 -9.38
C SER A 86 16.19 -15.45 -8.16
N ARG A 87 16.15 -14.12 -8.06
CA ARG A 87 15.55 -13.38 -6.95
C ARG A 87 14.28 -12.63 -7.33
N VAL A 88 14.11 -12.33 -8.62
CA VAL A 88 12.93 -11.66 -9.16
C VAL A 88 12.40 -12.45 -10.35
N PHE A 89 11.28 -13.16 -10.19
CA PHE A 89 10.83 -14.12 -11.20
C PHE A 89 9.32 -14.28 -11.31
N ASN A 90 8.88 -14.66 -12.51
CA ASN A 90 7.49 -14.99 -12.77
C ASN A 90 7.13 -16.37 -12.20
N THR A 91 5.91 -16.49 -11.69
CA THR A 91 5.29 -17.77 -11.36
C THR A 91 4.34 -18.21 -12.49
N PRO A 92 3.91 -19.50 -12.50
CA PRO A 92 2.68 -19.87 -13.21
C PRO A 92 1.49 -19.05 -12.70
N LEU A 93 0.45 -18.95 -13.53
CA LEU A 93 -0.78 -18.21 -13.24
C LEU A 93 -1.67 -19.00 -12.26
N CYS A 94 -1.40 -18.87 -10.96
CA CYS A 94 -2.03 -19.66 -9.90
C CYS A 94 -1.77 -19.05 -8.51
N GLU A 95 -2.73 -18.29 -7.99
CA GLU A 95 -2.58 -17.52 -6.75
C GLU A 95 -2.41 -18.38 -5.51
N GLN A 96 -3.13 -19.51 -5.42
CA GLN A 96 -2.91 -20.49 -4.36
C GLN A 96 -1.48 -21.07 -4.38
N GLY A 97 -0.93 -21.26 -5.59
CA GLY A 97 0.44 -21.73 -5.78
C GLY A 97 1.46 -20.68 -5.39
N ILE A 98 1.21 -19.41 -5.76
CA ILE A 98 2.05 -18.26 -5.38
C ILE A 98 2.19 -18.17 -3.86
N VAL A 99 1.06 -18.14 -3.13
CA VAL A 99 1.11 -17.99 -1.67
C VAL A 99 1.63 -19.26 -0.98
N GLY A 100 1.23 -20.45 -1.42
CA GLY A 100 1.76 -21.70 -0.85
C GLY A 100 3.28 -21.83 -1.02
N PHE A 101 3.79 -21.46 -2.20
CA PHE A 101 5.23 -21.36 -2.45
C PHE A 101 5.90 -20.32 -1.52
N ALA A 102 5.28 -19.15 -1.36
CA ALA A 102 5.79 -18.09 -0.50
C ALA A 102 5.91 -18.52 0.96
N ILE A 103 4.91 -19.24 1.48
CA ILE A 103 4.92 -19.80 2.84
C ILE A 103 6.10 -20.76 3.01
N GLY A 104 6.32 -21.68 2.07
CA GLY A 104 7.45 -22.61 2.11
C GLY A 104 8.80 -21.89 2.07
N LEU A 105 8.94 -20.89 1.20
CA LEU A 105 10.16 -20.09 1.10
C LEU A 105 10.45 -19.31 2.39
N ALA A 106 9.42 -18.69 2.99
CA ALA A 106 9.51 -17.99 4.26
C ALA A 106 9.81 -18.93 5.44
N ALA A 107 9.27 -20.15 5.43
CA ALA A 107 9.55 -21.17 6.44
C ALA A 107 11.02 -21.63 6.45
N MET A 108 11.73 -21.46 5.32
CA MET A 108 13.17 -21.66 5.20
C MET A 108 14.00 -20.44 5.66
N GLY A 109 13.37 -19.42 6.25
CA GLY A 109 14.05 -18.24 6.79
C GLY A 109 14.32 -17.11 5.77
N ASN A 110 13.65 -17.14 4.62
CA ASN A 110 13.76 -16.11 3.59
C ASN A 110 12.69 -15.01 3.74
N ARG A 111 12.89 -13.88 3.05
CA ARG A 111 11.88 -12.82 2.89
C ARG A 111 11.15 -13.03 1.56
N ALA A 112 9.97 -13.62 1.63
CA ALA A 112 9.15 -13.97 0.48
C ALA A 112 8.14 -12.85 0.20
N ILE A 113 8.39 -12.06 -0.84
CA ILE A 113 7.57 -10.91 -1.24
C ILE A 113 6.73 -11.31 -2.45
N ALA A 114 5.56 -11.89 -2.19
CA ALA A 114 4.65 -12.40 -3.20
C ALA A 114 3.74 -11.28 -3.73
N GLU A 115 3.60 -11.16 -5.06
CA GLU A 115 2.60 -10.30 -5.70
C GLU A 115 1.38 -11.12 -6.13
N ILE A 116 0.20 -10.68 -5.71
CA ILE A 116 -1.08 -11.08 -6.29
C ILE A 116 -1.53 -9.93 -7.20
N GLN A 117 -1.82 -10.22 -8.46
CA GLN A 117 -1.91 -9.19 -9.51
C GLN A 117 -3.04 -8.17 -9.26
N PHE A 118 -4.13 -8.59 -8.61
CA PHE A 118 -5.17 -7.71 -8.06
C PHE A 118 -5.70 -8.31 -6.76
N ALA A 119 -6.05 -7.48 -5.77
CA ALA A 119 -6.66 -7.94 -4.52
C ALA A 119 -7.96 -8.74 -4.78
N ASP A 120 -8.66 -8.46 -5.88
CA ASP A 120 -9.80 -9.23 -6.38
C ASP A 120 -9.49 -10.71 -6.66
N TYR A 121 -8.23 -11.03 -6.96
CA TYR A 121 -7.74 -12.38 -7.29
C TYR A 121 -7.04 -13.06 -6.11
N ILE A 122 -7.09 -12.49 -4.91
CA ILE A 122 -6.44 -13.10 -3.72
C ILE A 122 -7.22 -14.31 -3.18
N PHE A 123 -8.50 -14.45 -3.55
CA PHE A 123 -9.40 -15.45 -2.95
C PHE A 123 -9.04 -16.92 -3.25
N PRO A 124 -8.49 -17.32 -4.40
CA PRO A 124 -7.94 -18.67 -4.57
C PRO A 124 -6.85 -18.98 -3.54
N ALA A 125 -6.10 -17.98 -3.09
CA ALA A 125 -5.06 -18.13 -2.07
C ALA A 125 -5.59 -17.99 -0.63
N PHE A 126 -6.90 -17.78 -0.43
CA PHE A 126 -7.47 -17.49 0.89
C PHE A 126 -7.19 -18.61 1.90
N ASP A 127 -7.32 -19.87 1.49
CA ASP A 127 -7.00 -21.00 2.37
C ASP A 127 -5.53 -21.02 2.82
N GLN A 128 -4.60 -20.77 1.89
CA GLN A 128 -3.17 -20.66 2.21
C GLN A 128 -2.88 -19.49 3.16
N ILE A 129 -3.54 -18.33 2.99
CA ILE A 129 -3.34 -17.19 3.88
C ILE A 129 -3.94 -17.49 5.28
N VAL A 130 -5.17 -17.99 5.33
CA VAL A 130 -5.96 -18.08 6.57
C VAL A 130 -5.62 -19.33 7.38
N ASN A 131 -5.55 -20.49 6.75
CA ASN A 131 -5.34 -21.76 7.44
C ASN A 131 -3.87 -22.13 7.57
N GLU A 132 -3.04 -21.76 6.58
CA GLU A 132 -1.62 -22.09 6.61
C GLU A 132 -0.78 -20.95 7.20
N ALA A 133 -0.70 -19.79 6.54
CA ALA A 133 0.22 -18.72 6.93
C ALA A 133 -0.07 -18.17 8.34
N ALA A 134 -1.32 -17.71 8.58
CA ALA A 134 -1.69 -17.07 9.84
C ALA A 134 -1.53 -18.01 11.07
N LYS A 135 -1.70 -19.32 10.87
CA LYS A 135 -1.62 -20.32 11.95
C LYS A 135 -0.26 -20.98 12.05
N PHE A 136 0.67 -20.73 11.12
CA PHE A 136 1.93 -21.48 10.97
C PHE A 136 2.79 -21.48 12.23
N ARG A 137 2.95 -20.30 12.86
CA ARG A 137 3.70 -20.14 14.11
C ARG A 137 2.99 -20.78 15.29
N TYR A 138 1.67 -20.56 15.40
CA TYR A 138 0.86 -21.05 16.52
C TYR A 138 0.78 -22.58 16.53
N ARG A 139 0.45 -23.20 15.39
CA ARG A 139 0.25 -24.66 15.26
C ARG A 139 1.51 -25.48 15.55
N SER A 140 2.69 -24.87 15.42
CA SER A 140 3.98 -25.52 15.66
C SER A 140 4.55 -25.25 17.05
N GLY A 141 3.85 -24.49 17.92
CA GLY A 141 4.43 -24.02 19.18
C GLY A 141 5.71 -23.20 18.97
N ASN A 142 5.76 -22.41 17.90
CA ASN A 142 6.90 -21.61 17.46
C ASN A 142 8.15 -22.40 17.01
N GLN A 143 8.04 -23.72 16.76
CA GLN A 143 9.14 -24.49 16.17
C GLN A 143 9.39 -24.12 14.70
N PHE A 144 8.33 -23.74 13.98
CA PHE A 144 8.40 -23.24 12.61
C PHE A 144 7.55 -21.98 12.45
N ASN A 145 7.90 -21.09 11.53
CA ASN A 145 7.11 -19.91 11.22
C ASN A 145 7.33 -19.47 9.77
N CYS A 146 6.35 -18.76 9.19
CA CYS A 146 6.48 -18.11 7.90
C CYS A 146 6.49 -16.57 8.06
N GLY A 147 7.18 -16.07 9.09
CA GLY A 147 7.18 -14.65 9.43
C GLY A 147 7.81 -13.76 8.37
N GLY A 148 8.66 -14.31 7.50
CA GLY A 148 9.24 -13.58 6.37
C GLY A 148 8.30 -13.40 5.17
N LEU A 149 7.00 -13.72 5.29
CA LEU A 149 6.02 -13.60 4.21
C LEU A 149 5.39 -12.20 4.15
N THR A 150 5.45 -11.56 2.98
CA THR A 150 4.61 -10.41 2.63
C THR A 150 3.88 -10.69 1.33
N VAL A 151 2.55 -10.70 1.37
CA VAL A 151 1.69 -10.78 0.19
C VAL A 151 1.23 -9.37 -0.15
N ARG A 152 1.61 -8.86 -1.31
CA ARG A 152 1.22 -7.52 -1.77
C ARG A 152 0.26 -7.60 -2.96
N ALA A 153 -0.74 -6.73 -2.97
CA ALA A 153 -1.77 -6.73 -4.00
C ALA A 153 -2.34 -5.33 -4.27
N PRO A 154 -2.55 -4.92 -5.54
CA PRO A 154 -3.30 -3.72 -5.87
C PRO A 154 -4.76 -3.83 -5.39
N TYR A 155 -5.23 -2.90 -4.56
CA TYR A 155 -6.60 -2.91 -4.01
C TYR A 155 -7.37 -1.62 -4.32
N GLY A 156 -8.68 -1.66 -4.10
CA GLY A 156 -9.57 -0.50 -4.14
C GLY A 156 -10.06 -0.13 -5.54
N ALA A 157 -11.08 0.72 -5.60
CA ALA A 157 -11.70 1.16 -6.85
C ALA A 157 -10.71 1.91 -7.76
N VAL A 158 -10.93 1.81 -9.08
CA VAL A 158 -10.13 2.53 -10.09
C VAL A 158 -10.99 3.28 -11.12
N GLY A 159 -12.24 3.59 -10.77
CA GLY A 159 -13.20 4.29 -11.64
C GLY A 159 -13.90 3.39 -12.67
N HIS A 160 -13.17 2.49 -13.33
CA HIS A 160 -13.69 1.64 -14.41
C HIS A 160 -13.33 0.15 -14.25
N GLY A 161 -13.02 -0.29 -13.03
CA GLY A 161 -12.53 -1.65 -12.75
C GLY A 161 -13.60 -2.75 -12.75
N GLY A 162 -14.89 -2.40 -12.72
CA GLY A 162 -15.99 -3.36 -12.61
C GLY A 162 -15.88 -4.22 -11.35
N HIS A 163 -16.38 -5.46 -11.43
CA HIS A 163 -16.43 -6.39 -10.29
C HIS A 163 -15.07 -6.95 -9.84
N TYR A 164 -14.10 -7.03 -10.74
CA TYR A 164 -12.88 -7.82 -10.53
C TYR A 164 -11.57 -7.01 -10.59
N HIS A 165 -11.67 -5.68 -10.57
CA HIS A 165 -10.49 -4.80 -10.41
C HIS A 165 -10.75 -3.64 -9.44
N SER A 166 -11.71 -3.79 -8.52
CA SER A 166 -12.19 -2.69 -7.67
C SER A 166 -12.39 -3.08 -6.19
N GLN A 167 -12.22 -4.35 -5.83
CA GLN A 167 -12.53 -4.82 -4.49
C GLN A 167 -11.58 -4.26 -3.43
N SER A 168 -12.12 -4.15 -2.21
CA SER A 168 -11.40 -3.84 -0.98
C SER A 168 -11.67 -4.99 0.00
N PRO A 169 -10.86 -6.07 -0.05
CA PRO A 169 -11.17 -7.31 0.66
C PRO A 169 -10.61 -7.38 2.08
N GLU A 170 -10.09 -6.28 2.63
CA GLU A 170 -9.39 -6.25 3.92
C GLU A 170 -10.22 -6.85 5.07
N ALA A 171 -11.53 -6.63 5.08
CA ALA A 171 -12.42 -7.15 6.13
C ALA A 171 -12.43 -8.69 6.20
N PHE A 172 -12.23 -9.40 5.09
CA PHE A 172 -12.11 -10.86 5.09
C PHE A 172 -10.85 -11.34 5.83
N PHE A 173 -9.80 -10.52 5.85
CA PHE A 173 -8.52 -10.83 6.46
C PHE A 173 -8.42 -10.29 7.90
N CYS A 174 -9.12 -9.21 8.24
CA CYS A 174 -9.11 -8.63 9.60
C CYS A 174 -9.73 -9.56 10.67
N HIS A 175 -10.48 -10.60 10.28
CA HIS A 175 -11.00 -11.61 11.21
C HIS A 175 -10.09 -12.84 11.36
N VAL A 176 -8.80 -12.73 10.99
CA VAL A 176 -7.86 -13.86 10.95
C VAL A 176 -6.68 -13.60 11.91
N PRO A 177 -6.72 -14.14 13.14
CA PRO A 177 -5.62 -14.00 14.08
C PRO A 177 -4.31 -14.60 13.55
N GLY A 178 -3.20 -13.89 13.77
CA GLY A 178 -1.86 -14.29 13.31
C GLY A 178 -1.44 -13.70 11.95
N LEU A 179 -2.32 -12.90 11.33
CA LEU A 179 -2.06 -12.12 10.13
C LEU A 179 -2.07 -10.63 10.46
N LYS A 180 -1.25 -9.83 9.77
CA LYS A 180 -1.36 -8.37 9.75
C LYS A 180 -1.88 -7.89 8.39
N VAL A 181 -2.72 -6.86 8.37
CA VAL A 181 -3.23 -6.25 7.13
C VAL A 181 -2.88 -4.76 7.11
N VAL A 182 -2.15 -4.33 6.09
CA VAL A 182 -1.57 -2.99 6.03
C VAL A 182 -1.96 -2.29 4.73
N ILE A 183 -2.37 -1.02 4.84
CA ILE A 183 -2.85 -0.21 3.71
C ILE A 183 -2.28 1.22 3.82
N PRO A 184 -1.37 1.65 2.92
CA PRO A 184 -0.83 3.00 2.93
C PRO A 184 -1.76 3.99 2.20
N ARG A 185 -1.68 5.29 2.53
CA ARG A 185 -2.38 6.35 1.77
C ARG A 185 -1.52 7.17 0.81
N SER A 186 -0.19 7.08 0.90
CA SER A 186 0.71 7.97 0.16
C SER A 186 2.04 7.29 -0.21
N PRO A 187 2.81 7.83 -1.18
CA PRO A 187 4.12 7.28 -1.57
C PRO A 187 5.10 7.10 -0.41
N ARG A 188 5.26 8.10 0.46
CA ARG A 188 6.12 8.06 1.65
C ARG A 188 5.66 6.96 2.61
N GLN A 189 4.37 6.90 2.88
CA GLN A 189 3.86 5.81 3.72
C GLN A 189 4.05 4.44 3.09
N ALA A 190 3.77 4.29 1.79
CA ALA A 190 3.87 3.00 1.12
C ALA A 190 5.29 2.44 1.17
N LYS A 191 6.31 3.29 1.00
CA LYS A 191 7.70 2.86 1.17
C LYS A 191 7.98 2.38 2.59
N GLY A 192 7.72 3.23 3.59
CA GLY A 192 8.04 2.92 4.98
C GLY A 192 7.26 1.74 5.54
N LEU A 193 5.96 1.67 5.26
CA LEU A 193 5.11 0.56 5.69
C LEU A 193 5.47 -0.74 4.96
N LEU A 194 5.74 -0.72 3.65
CA LEU A 194 6.14 -1.93 2.93
C LEU A 194 7.47 -2.50 3.45
N LEU A 195 8.48 -1.65 3.69
CA LEU A 195 9.73 -2.09 4.31
C LEU A 195 9.50 -2.69 5.70
N SER A 196 8.56 -2.13 6.47
CA SER A 196 8.18 -2.65 7.78
C SER A 196 7.48 -4.01 7.65
N CYS A 197 6.56 -4.19 6.71
CA CYS A 197 5.91 -5.48 6.41
C CYS A 197 6.92 -6.56 6.03
N ILE A 198 7.88 -6.24 5.16
CA ILE A 198 8.92 -7.19 4.70
C ILE A 198 9.79 -7.66 5.86
N ARG A 199 10.03 -6.79 6.84
CA ARG A 199 10.93 -7.04 7.98
C ARG A 199 10.21 -7.62 9.20
N ASP A 200 8.90 -7.39 9.31
CA ASP A 200 8.07 -7.92 10.39
C ASP A 200 8.23 -9.44 10.49
N PRO A 201 8.20 -10.02 11.70
CA PRO A 201 8.31 -11.47 11.88
C PRO A 201 6.94 -12.16 11.79
N ASN A 202 5.93 -11.62 11.11
CA ASN A 202 4.62 -12.23 10.93
C ASN A 202 4.21 -12.18 9.46
N PRO A 203 3.36 -13.10 8.97
CA PRO A 203 2.82 -12.98 7.63
C PRO A 203 1.98 -11.69 7.52
N VAL A 204 2.24 -10.89 6.49
CA VAL A 204 1.56 -9.62 6.25
C VAL A 204 0.88 -9.60 4.89
N VAL A 205 -0.35 -9.09 4.84
CA VAL A 205 -1.01 -8.69 3.59
C VAL A 205 -0.89 -7.17 3.45
N PHE A 206 -0.29 -6.72 2.36
CA PHE A 206 -0.09 -5.30 2.04
C PHE A 206 -0.91 -4.90 0.82
N PHE A 207 -1.94 -4.09 1.04
CA PHE A 207 -2.82 -3.65 -0.03
C PHE A 207 -2.42 -2.28 -0.56
N GLU A 208 -2.19 -2.18 -1.86
CA GLU A 208 -1.71 -0.97 -2.53
C GLU A 208 -2.86 -0.23 -3.22
N PRO A 209 -3.26 0.99 -2.80
CA PRO A 209 -4.42 1.66 -3.38
C PRO A 209 -4.16 2.02 -4.84
N LYS A 210 -4.69 1.22 -5.76
CA LYS A 210 -4.28 1.26 -7.17
C LYS A 210 -4.65 2.56 -7.89
N TRP A 211 -5.71 3.23 -7.41
CA TRP A 211 -6.07 4.59 -7.84
C TRP A 211 -4.93 5.58 -7.64
N LEU A 212 -4.16 5.42 -6.56
CA LEU A 212 -3.10 6.35 -6.19
C LEU A 212 -1.76 6.08 -6.88
N TYR A 213 -1.59 4.94 -7.57
CA TYR A 213 -0.30 4.55 -8.18
C TYR A 213 0.38 5.67 -8.95
N ARG A 214 -0.39 6.38 -9.78
CA ARG A 214 0.10 7.48 -10.62
C ARG A 214 -0.42 8.85 -10.20
N LEU A 215 -1.51 8.90 -9.43
CA LEU A 215 -2.17 10.14 -9.05
C LEU A 215 -1.48 10.83 -7.86
N SER A 216 -1.01 10.05 -6.88
CA SER A 216 -0.34 10.61 -5.71
C SER A 216 1.14 10.76 -5.99
N VAL A 217 1.70 11.96 -5.78
CA VAL A 217 3.11 12.29 -5.92
C VAL A 217 3.52 13.13 -4.71
N GLU A 218 4.59 12.74 -4.03
CA GLU A 218 5.16 13.53 -2.93
C GLU A 218 6.67 13.30 -2.81
N GLU A 219 7.32 14.08 -1.96
CA GLU A 219 8.73 13.89 -1.61
C GLU A 219 8.89 12.66 -0.72
N VAL A 220 9.66 11.68 -1.19
CA VAL A 220 9.95 10.43 -0.50
C VAL A 220 11.45 10.38 -0.18
N PRO A 221 11.86 10.24 1.11
CA PRO A 221 13.27 10.08 1.47
C PRO A 221 13.89 8.91 0.72
N GLU A 222 15.12 9.03 0.22
CA GLU A 222 15.80 7.94 -0.47
C GLU A 222 16.30 6.85 0.48
N ASP A 223 16.64 7.24 1.71
CA ASP A 223 17.18 6.36 2.74
C ASP A 223 16.25 5.20 3.09
N ASP A 224 16.83 4.20 3.74
CA ASP A 224 16.11 3.09 4.32
C ASP A 224 15.40 3.53 5.61
N TYR A 225 14.06 3.57 5.59
CA TYR A 225 13.25 3.89 6.77
C TYR A 225 12.04 2.97 6.90
N MET A 226 11.55 2.88 8.13
CA MET A 226 10.37 2.10 8.49
C MET A 226 9.34 3.03 9.13
N LEU A 227 8.08 2.64 9.00
CA LEU A 227 6.98 3.25 9.74
C LEU A 227 6.35 2.16 10.61
N PRO A 228 5.97 2.50 11.86
CA PRO A 228 5.43 1.50 12.77
C PRO A 228 4.16 0.86 12.19
N LEU A 229 4.06 -0.45 12.34
CA LEU A 229 2.83 -1.19 12.05
C LEU A 229 1.91 -1.14 13.26
N SER A 230 0.60 -1.29 13.04
CA SER A 230 -0.42 -1.23 14.11
C SER A 230 -0.47 0.12 14.83
N GLU A 231 -0.03 1.19 14.16
CA GLU A 231 -0.15 2.57 14.64
C GLU A 231 -0.96 3.41 13.65
N ALA A 232 -1.90 4.19 14.20
CA ALA A 232 -2.71 5.17 13.48
C ALA A 232 -1.97 6.52 13.39
N GLU A 233 -2.17 7.27 12.30
CA GLU A 233 -1.65 8.64 12.15
C GLU A 233 -2.79 9.65 12.32
N VAL A 234 -2.60 10.66 13.19
CA VAL A 234 -3.49 11.83 13.21
C VAL A 234 -3.06 12.77 12.09
N ILE A 235 -3.82 12.80 10.99
CA ILE A 235 -3.50 13.64 9.83
C ILE A 235 -3.95 15.09 10.08
N ARG A 236 -5.08 15.26 10.78
CA ARG A 236 -5.66 16.57 11.09
C ARG A 236 -6.28 16.57 12.48
N GLU A 237 -5.91 17.53 13.31
CA GLU A 237 -6.55 17.76 14.60
C GLU A 237 -7.91 18.48 14.46
N GLY A 238 -8.80 18.25 15.41
CA GLY A 238 -10.11 18.91 15.54
C GLY A 238 -10.84 18.43 16.78
N SER A 239 -11.97 19.06 17.12
CA SER A 239 -12.66 18.83 18.41
C SER A 239 -14.04 18.17 18.32
N ASP A 240 -14.69 18.20 17.15
CA ASP A 240 -16.14 17.96 17.10
C ASP A 240 -16.50 16.54 16.65
N ILE A 241 -15.84 16.07 15.59
CA ILE A 241 -16.05 14.74 15.01
C ILE A 241 -14.69 14.12 14.67
N THR A 242 -14.59 12.81 14.87
CA THR A 242 -13.47 11.99 14.44
C THR A 242 -13.85 11.20 13.19
N LEU A 243 -13.11 11.43 12.10
CA LEU A 243 -13.19 10.62 10.89
C LEU A 243 -12.07 9.58 10.89
N VAL A 244 -12.39 8.32 10.59
CA VAL A 244 -11.42 7.22 10.52
C VAL A 244 -11.49 6.58 9.14
N GLY A 245 -10.38 6.53 8.42
CA GLY A 245 -10.27 5.86 7.12
C GLY A 245 -8.85 5.39 6.81
N TRP A 246 -8.70 4.76 5.65
CA TRP A 246 -7.42 4.23 5.14
C TRP A 246 -7.33 4.35 3.62
N GLY A 247 -6.10 4.34 3.12
CA GLY A 247 -5.78 4.38 1.70
C GLY A 247 -6.44 5.53 0.94
N ALA A 248 -7.00 5.24 -0.24
CA ALA A 248 -7.54 6.29 -1.12
C ALA A 248 -8.71 7.08 -0.52
N GLN A 249 -9.46 6.48 0.41
CA GLN A 249 -10.62 7.11 1.05
C GLN A 249 -10.22 8.35 1.86
N LEU A 250 -8.98 8.41 2.38
CA LEU A 250 -8.52 9.54 3.18
C LEU A 250 -8.47 10.86 2.39
N SER A 251 -8.17 10.80 1.09
CA SER A 251 -8.23 12.00 0.23
C SER A 251 -9.64 12.59 0.13
N ILE A 252 -10.66 11.74 0.16
CA ILE A 252 -12.08 12.15 0.15
C ILE A 252 -12.47 12.71 1.52
N MET A 253 -12.02 12.08 2.60
CA MET A 253 -12.28 12.56 3.96
C MET A 253 -11.61 13.91 4.24
N GLU A 254 -10.38 14.12 3.77
CA GLU A 254 -9.69 15.41 3.87
C GLU A 254 -10.47 16.51 3.13
N GLN A 255 -10.94 16.23 1.92
CA GLN A 255 -11.79 17.17 1.18
C GLN A 255 -13.11 17.45 1.91
N ALA A 256 -13.73 16.42 2.50
CA ALA A 256 -14.94 16.59 3.30
C ALA A 256 -14.72 17.49 4.53
N CYS A 257 -13.58 17.36 5.22
CA CYS A 257 -13.21 18.28 6.31
C CYS A 257 -13.10 19.73 5.82
N LEU A 258 -12.43 19.96 4.68
CA LEU A 258 -12.28 21.31 4.10
C LEU A 258 -13.61 21.92 3.65
N ASP A 259 -14.55 21.09 3.19
CA ASP A 259 -15.87 21.55 2.81
C ASP A 259 -16.76 21.83 4.04
N ALA A 260 -16.65 21.02 5.08
CA ALA A 260 -17.39 21.20 6.32
C ALA A 260 -16.94 22.46 7.09
N GLU A 261 -15.66 22.81 7.03
CA GLU A 261 -15.12 24.07 7.59
C GLU A 261 -15.73 25.34 6.99
N LYS A 262 -16.35 25.25 5.81
CA LYS A 262 -17.06 26.38 5.20
C LYS A 262 -18.43 26.64 5.85
N VAL A 263 -18.91 25.69 6.67
CA VAL A 263 -20.27 25.68 7.21
C VAL A 263 -20.30 25.56 8.75
N CYS A 264 -19.25 25.01 9.38
CA CYS A 264 -19.08 24.93 10.84
C CYS A 264 -17.59 24.95 11.23
N ASP A 265 -17.30 25.30 12.49
CA ASP A 265 -15.93 25.43 13.00
C ASP A 265 -15.36 24.07 13.49
N SER A 266 -14.52 23.44 12.66
CA SER A 266 -13.48 22.41 12.98
C SER A 266 -13.84 20.90 13.07
N PHE A 267 -13.03 20.03 12.41
CA PHE A 267 -13.18 18.56 12.36
C PHE A 267 -11.81 17.84 12.48
N SER A 268 -11.74 16.67 13.14
CA SER A 268 -10.53 15.84 13.25
C SER A 268 -10.51 14.66 12.27
N LEU A 269 -9.35 14.36 11.66
CA LEU A 269 -9.14 13.24 10.73
C LEU A 269 -8.01 12.33 11.24
N LEU A 270 -8.38 11.09 11.52
CA LEU A 270 -7.49 9.99 11.87
C LEU A 270 -7.35 9.02 10.68
N GLU A 271 -6.14 8.58 10.42
CA GLU A 271 -5.86 7.42 9.61
C GLU A 271 -5.61 6.21 10.49
N ASN A 272 -6.18 5.07 10.13
CA ASN A 272 -5.92 3.82 10.83
C ASN A 272 -5.19 2.84 9.92
N VAL A 273 -4.05 2.34 10.37
CA VAL A 273 -3.39 1.18 9.78
C VAL A 273 -3.89 -0.03 10.55
N PHE A 274 -4.68 -0.90 9.90
CA PHE A 274 -5.30 -2.03 10.58
C PHE A 274 -4.31 -2.94 11.33
N PHE A 275 -4.81 -3.54 12.41
CA PHE A 275 -4.09 -4.37 13.38
C PHE A 275 -3.66 -5.72 12.82
#